data_AF-A0A920A362-F1
#
_entry.id   AF-A0A920A362-F1
#
_cell.length_a   1.000
_cell.length_b   1.000
_cell.length_c   1.000
_cell.angle_alpha   90.00
_cell.angle_beta   90.00
_cell.angle_gamma   90.00
#
_symmetry.space_group_name_H-M   'P 1'
#
loop_
_entity.id
_entity.type
_entity.pdbx_description
1 polymer ?
#
loop_
_entity_poly.entity_id
_entity_poly.type
_entity_poly.pdbx_seq_one_letter_code
_entity_poly.pdbx_strand_id
1 'polypeptide(L)' 'MNNLITINFADPIREEYNQAIDKTAALNTIAFKYFKGDRIEAHNYLSDNYIDSVEKDLPNPLMINQSNNQYYQPELI' A
#
# COMPACT_ATOMS: atom_id res chain seq x y z
N MET A 1 -2.74 14.36 23.16
CA MET A 1 -1.74 14.15 22.09
C MET A 1 -2.48 13.51 20.93
N ASN A 2 -2.54 14.17 19.78
CA ASN A 2 -3.25 13.66 18.61
C ASN A 2 -2.27 12.82 17.78
N ASN A 3 -2.34 11.50 17.93
CA ASN A 3 -1.52 10.58 17.15
C ASN A 3 -2.22 10.36 15.80
N LEU A 4 -2.07 11.31 14.87
CA LEU A 4 -2.52 11.11 13.50
C LEU A 4 -1.58 10.12 12.81
N ILE A 5 -2.13 8.98 12.39
CA ILE A 5 -1.43 8.00 11.57
C ILE A 5 -1.76 8.31 10.11
N THR A 6 -0.75 8.71 9.33
CA THR A 6 -0.88 8.87 7.88
C THR A 6 -0.61 7.52 7.21
N ILE A 7 -1.62 6.96 6.56
CA ILE A 7 -1.49 5.74 5.75
C ILE A 7 -1.11 6.16 4.34
N ASN A 8 0.04 5.71 3.83
CA ASN A 8 0.40 5.88 2.43
C ASN A 8 -0.33 4.83 1.60
N PHE A 9 -1.22 5.26 0.71
CA PHE A 9 -1.98 4.38 -0.19
C PHE A 9 -1.27 4.12 -1.52
N ALA A 10 -0.05 4.64 -1.71
CA ALA A 10 0.75 4.36 -2.89
C ALA A 10 1.16 2.88 -2.94
N ASP A 11 1.26 2.34 -4.15
CA ASP A 11 1.79 1.00 -4.40
C ASP A 11 3.32 0.98 -4.23
N PRO A 12 3.84 0.33 -3.16
CA PRO A 12 5.28 0.33 -2.88
C PRO A 12 6.09 -0.45 -3.92
N ILE A 13 5.50 -1.45 -4.59
CA ILE A 13 6.17 -2.26 -5.62
C ILE A 13 6.39 -1.39 -6.87
N ARG A 14 5.38 -0.60 -7.24
CA ARG A 14 5.44 0.29 -8.40
C ARG A 14 6.32 1.50 -8.13
N GLU A 15 6.32 2.02 -6.91
CA GLU A 15 7.24 3.07 -6.49
C GLU A 15 8.71 2.60 -6.59
N GLU A 16 9.03 1.39 -6.11
CA GLU A 16 10.37 0.80 -6.26
C GLU A 16 10.78 0.71 -7.73
N TYR A 17 9.87 0.21 -8.60
CA TYR A 17 10.13 0.14 -10.03
C TYR A 17 10.37 1.52 -10.64
N ASN A 18 9.59 2.53 -10.26
CA ASN A 18 9.66 3.88 -10.80
C ASN A 18 10.94 4.61 -10.37
N GLN A 19 11.38 4.43 -9.13
CA GLN A 19 12.62 5.02 -8.60
C GLN A 19 13.89 4.38 -9.17
N ALA A 20 13.82 3.16 -9.69
CA ALA A 20 14.97 2.48 -10.24
C ALA A 20 15.47 3.11 -11.56
N ILE A 21 16.79 3.29 -11.67
CA ILE A 21 17.46 3.79 -12.88
C ILE A 21 17.47 2.70 -13.97
N ASP A 22 17.84 1.47 -13.61
CA ASP A 22 17.80 0.31 -14.52
C ASP A 22 16.47 -0.44 -14.34
N LYS A 23 15.55 -0.22 -15.29
CA LYS A 23 14.24 -0.88 -15.30
C LYS A 23 14.32 -2.38 -15.50
N THR A 24 15.36 -2.88 -16.18
CA THR A 24 15.50 -4.31 -16.46
C THR A 24 15.97 -5.06 -15.21
N ALA A 25 16.97 -4.52 -14.52
CA ALA A 25 17.41 -5.05 -13.23
C ALA A 25 16.32 -4.93 -12.16
N ALA A 26 15.58 -3.81 -12.15
CA ALA A 26 14.46 -3.62 -11.24
C ALA A 26 13.34 -4.63 -11.49
N LEU A 27 12.94 -4.86 -12.74
CA LEU A 27 11.94 -5.87 -13.09
C LEU A 27 12.35 -7.27 -12.60
N ASN A 28 13.62 -7.65 -12.77
CA ASN A 28 14.12 -8.94 -12.29
C ASN A 28 14.04 -9.05 -10.77
N THR A 29 14.40 -7.96 -10.08
CA THR A 29 14.37 -7.90 -8.61
C THR A 29 12.94 -7.98 -8.08
N ILE A 30 12.02 -7.24 -8.69
CA ILE A 30 10.60 -7.24 -8.33
C ILE A 30 9.98 -8.61 -8.62
N ALA A 31 10.28 -9.20 -9.78
CA ALA A 31 9.82 -10.55 -10.12
C ALA A 31 10.26 -11.56 -9.06
N PHE A 32 11.52 -11.51 -8.65
CA PHE A 32 12.05 -12.38 -7.60
C PHE A 32 11.38 -12.15 -6.24
N LYS A 33 11.25 -10.88 -5.81
CA LYS A 33 10.70 -10.52 -4.49
C LYS A 33 9.21 -10.85 -4.34
N TYR A 34 8.41 -10.55 -5.37
CA TYR A 34 6.95 -10.48 -5.24
C TYR A 34 6.21 -11.48 -6.13
N PHE A 35 6.83 -11.96 -7.22
CA PHE A 35 6.19 -12.80 -8.23
C PHE A 35 6.86 -14.18 -8.37
N LYS A 36 7.54 -14.66 -7.32
CA LYS A 36 8.21 -15.98 -7.29
C LYS A 36 9.23 -16.19 -8.44
N GLY A 37 9.79 -15.10 -8.96
CA GLY A 37 10.70 -15.10 -10.10
C GLY A 37 10.01 -15.05 -11.47
N ASP A 38 8.68 -15.00 -11.55
CA ASP A 38 7.95 -14.85 -12.81
C ASP A 38 8.07 -13.41 -13.34
N ARG A 39 8.89 -13.25 -14.38
CA ARG A 39 9.14 -11.95 -15.02
C ARG A 39 7.96 -11.48 -15.86
N ILE A 40 7.17 -12.39 -16.42
CA ILE A 40 6.03 -12.03 -17.26
C ILE A 40 4.90 -11.51 -16.39
N GLU A 41 4.61 -12.20 -15.29
CA GLU A 41 3.63 -11.77 -14.30
C GLU A 41 3.99 -10.40 -13.71
N ALA A 42 5.26 -10.21 -13.31
CA ALA A 42 5.76 -8.93 -12.83
C ALA A 42 5.69 -7.82 -13.89
N HIS A 43 6.02 -8.16 -15.13
CA HIS A 43 5.93 -7.19 -16.23
C HIS A 43 4.48 -6.77 -16.48
N ASN A 44 3.54 -7.72 -16.52
CA ASN A 44 2.12 -7.46 -16.70
C ASN A 44 1.59 -6.56 -15.58
N TYR A 45 1.92 -6.87 -14.31
CA TYR A 45 1.56 -6.02 -13.16
C TYR A 45 2.05 -4.57 -13.29
N LEU A 46 3.29 -4.38 -13.75
CA LEU A 46 3.90 -3.06 -13.89
C LEU A 46 3.46 -2.32 -15.16
N SER A 47 3.06 -3.05 -16.20
CA SER A 47 2.69 -2.52 -17.52
C SER A 47 1.19 -2.29 -17.67
N ASP A 48 0.35 -2.99 -16.91
CA ASP A 48 -1.05 -2.65 -16.77
C ASP A 48 -1.12 -1.20 -16.31
N ASN A 49 -1.69 -0.37 -17.19
CA ASN A 49 -1.99 1.03 -16.88
C ASN A 49 -2.80 0.97 -15.60
N TYR A 50 -2.21 1.47 -14.52
CA TYR A 50 -2.93 1.73 -13.29
C TYR A 50 -4.06 2.67 -13.70
N ILE A 51 -5.25 2.11 -13.94
CA ILE A 51 -6.43 2.93 -14.13
C ILE A 51 -6.62 3.55 -12.75
N ASP A 52 -6.48 4.87 -12.66
CA ASP A 52 -6.70 5.71 -11.46
C ASP A 52 -8.06 5.47 -10.76
N SER A 53 -8.84 4.49 -11.22
CA SER A 53 -10.07 3.97 -10.61
C SER A 53 -9.96 3.51 -9.15
N VAL A 54 -8.76 3.29 -8.59
CA VAL A 54 -8.63 2.94 -7.16
C VAL A 54 -8.74 4.17 -6.25
N GLU A 55 -8.63 5.40 -6.78
CA GLU A 55 -8.93 6.61 -5.96
C GLU A 55 -10.41 6.73 -5.61
N LYS A 56 -11.32 6.07 -6.34
CA LYS A 56 -12.76 6.27 -6.16
C LYS A 56 -13.33 5.58 -4.92
N ASP A 57 -12.62 4.58 -4.38
CA ASP A 57 -13.04 3.80 -3.23
C ASP A 57 -12.05 3.89 -2.06
N LEU A 58 -11.25 4.98 -1.95
CA LEU A 58 -10.60 5.26 -0.68
C LEU A 58 -11.70 5.40 0.38
N PRO A 59 -11.72 4.57 1.45
CA PRO A 59 -12.56 4.86 2.57
C PRO A 59 -12.12 6.23 3.06
N ASN A 60 -13.06 7.19 3.08
CA ASN A 60 -12.87 8.46 3.78
C ASN A 60 -12.12 8.13 5.08
N PRO A 61 -10.90 8.65 5.31
CA PRO A 61 -10.11 8.29 6.47
C PRO A 61 -11.02 8.46 7.66
N LEU A 62 -11.34 7.32 8.30
CA LEU A 62 -12.47 7.17 9.21
C LEU A 62 -12.53 8.42 10.08
N MET A 63 -13.57 9.22 9.89
CA MET A 63 -13.91 10.27 10.85
C MET A 63 -14.25 9.53 12.13
N ILE A 64 -13.22 9.28 12.95
CA ILE A 64 -13.38 8.76 14.31
C ILE A 64 -14.12 9.88 15.02
N ASN A 65 -15.46 9.79 15.02
CA ASN A 65 -16.29 10.63 15.84
C ASN A 65 -15.85 10.34 17.28
N GLN A 66 -15.09 11.26 17.86
CA GLN A 66 -14.66 11.22 19.26
C GLN A 66 -15.85 11.53 20.19
N SER A 67 -16.99 10.89 19.95
CA SER A 67 -18.12 10.88 20.86
C SER A 67 -18.02 9.64 21.74
N ASN A 68 -17.19 9.76 22.78
CA ASN A 68 -17.42 9.25 24.14
C ASN A 68 -17.60 7.74 24.36
N ASN A 69 -17.04 6.85 23.54
CA ASN A 69 -16.96 5.44 23.95
C ASN A 69 -15.87 5.27 25.00
N GLN A 70 -16.28 5.36 26.27
CA GLN A 70 -15.47 4.99 27.43
C GLN A 70 -15.02 3.54 27.25
N TYR A 71 -13.75 3.35 26.91
CA TYR A 71 -13.13 2.03 26.88
C TYR A 71 -13.20 1.45 28.30
N TYR A 72 -13.97 0.37 28.47
CA TYR A 72 -14.01 -0.37 29.72
C TYR A 72 -12.76 -1.25 29.80
N GLN A 73 -11.80 -0.86 30.64
CA GLN A 73 -10.68 -1.71 31.01
C GLN A 73 -11.11 -2.58 32.20
N PRO A 74 -11.20 -3.92 32.06
CA PRO A 74 -11.46 -4.77 33.21
C PRO A 74 -10.24 -4.71 34.16
N GLU A 75 -10.50 -4.47 35.44
CA GLU A 75 -9.45 -4.53 36.46
C GLU A 75 -8.92 -5.97 36.56
N LEU A 76 -7.59 -6.10 36.64
CA LEU A 76 -6.96 -7.38 36.93
C LEU A 76 -7.18 -7.67 38.42
N ILE A 77 -7.88 -8.77 38.70
CA ILE A 77 -8.21 -9.28 40.03
C ILE A 77 -6.94 -9.53 40.84
#